data_AF-A0AAE4NRV8-F1
#
_entry.id   AF-A0AAE4NRV8-F1
#
_cell.length_a   1.000
_cell.length_b   1.000
_cell.length_c   1.000
_cell.angle_alpha   90.00
_cell.angle_beta   90.00
_cell.angle_gamma   90.00
#
_symmetry.space_group_name_H-M   'P 1'
#
loop_
_entity.id
_entity.type
_entity.pdbx_description
1 polymer ?
#
loop_
_entity_poly.entity_id
_entity_poly.type
_entity_poly.pdbx_seq_one_letter_code
_entity_poly.pdbx_strand_id
1 'polypeptide(L)' 'MIHGGESMLARILYYRDKEMPWEIVVPANDIARAEELARKKMREFRAVDYEIELIA' A
#
# COMPACT_ATOMS: atom_id res chain seq x y z
N MET A 1 22.77 14.19 -0.82
CA MET A 1 22.35 13.69 -2.15
C MET A 1 20.88 13.34 -2.07
N ILE A 2 20.00 14.23 -2.52
CA ILE A 2 18.55 13.97 -2.56
C ILE A 2 18.34 13.15 -3.84
N HIS A 3 18.05 11.85 -3.70
CA HIS A 3 17.75 11.01 -4.85
C HIS A 3 16.42 11.48 -5.45
N GLY A 4 16.51 12.31 -6.49
CA GLY A 4 15.40 12.71 -7.34
C GLY A 4 15.10 11.65 -8.39
N GLY A 5 14.76 10.44 -7.96
CA GLY A 5 13.93 9.56 -8.77
C GLY A 5 12.49 9.97 -8.52
N GLU A 6 11.66 10.07 -9.56
CA GLU A 6 10.23 10.38 -9.43
C GLU A 6 9.64 9.52 -8.31
N SER A 7 9.21 10.15 -7.21
CA SER A 7 8.68 9.45 -6.04
C SER A 7 7.30 8.92 -6.39
N MET A 8 7.25 7.76 -7.04
CA MET A 8 6.01 7.06 -7.30
C MET A 8 5.37 6.65 -5.97
N LEU A 9 4.07 6.84 -5.89
CA LEU A 9 3.27 6.51 -4.73
C LEU A 9 2.48 5.23 -5.03
N ALA A 10 2.16 4.48 -3.99
CA ALA A 10 1.20 3.38 -4.07
C ALA A 10 0.04 3.68 -3.14
N ARG A 11 -1.17 3.54 -3.67
CA ARG A 11 -2.40 3.45 -2.90
C ARG A 11 -2.62 1.99 -2.53
N ILE A 12 -2.87 1.73 -1.26
CA ILE A 12 -3.17 0.38 -0.75
C ILE A 12 -4.51 0.44 -0.04
N LEU A 13 -5.45 -0.38 -0.50
CA LEU A 13 -6.78 -0.52 0.08
C LEU A 13 -6.88 -1.86 0.80
N TYR A 14 -7.15 -1.86 2.10
CA TYR A 14 -7.28 -3.06 2.92
C TYR A 14 -8.75 -3.40 3.16
N TYR A 15 -9.16 -4.60 2.76
CA TYR A 15 -10.50 -5.12 3.04
C TYR A 15 -10.55 -5.79 4.41
N ARG A 16 -11.60 -5.52 5.17
CA ARG A 16 -11.83 -6.08 6.51
C ARG A 16 -13.22 -6.69 6.56
N ASP A 17 -13.39 -7.76 7.35
CA ASP A 17 -14.69 -8.42 7.46
C ASP A 17 -15.71 -7.48 8.12
N LYS A 18 -16.85 -7.25 7.44
CA LYS A 18 -17.98 -6.41 7.90
C LYS A 18 -17.62 -4.96 8.26
N GLU A 19 -16.48 -4.47 7.80
CA GLU A 19 -16.02 -3.11 8.03
C GLU A 19 -15.70 -2.41 6.69
N MET A 20 -15.78 -1.08 6.69
CA MET A 20 -15.38 -0.31 5.53
C MET A 20 -13.88 -0.50 5.24
N PRO A 21 -13.49 -0.63 3.96
CA PRO A 21 -12.08 -0.75 3.60
C PRO A 21 -11.25 0.42 4.12
N TRP A 22 -10.01 0.13 4.50
CA TRP A 22 -9.07 1.13 5.01
C TRP A 22 -8.04 1.47 3.93
N GLU A 23 -7.90 2.76 3.59
CA GLU A 23 -6.98 3.22 2.56
C GLU A 23 -5.74 3.88 3.18
N ILE A 24 -4.56 3.59 2.63
CA ILE A 24 -3.33 4.33 2.89
C ILE A 24 -2.60 4.64 1.58
N VAL A 25 -1.81 5.72 1.58
CA VAL A 25 -0.89 6.06 0.49
C VAL A 25 0.53 6.00 1.03
N VAL A 26 1.40 5.25 0.36
CA VAL A 26 2.79 5.05 0.77
C VAL A 26 3.75 5.32 -0.39
N PRO A 27 4.97 5.79 -0.13
CA PRO A 27 6.01 5.82 -1.16
C PRO A 27 6.38 4.39 -1.60
N ALA A 28 6.27 4.11 -2.89
CA ALA A 28 6.67 2.84 -3.47
C ALA A 28 7.17 3.05 -4.90
N ASN A 29 8.45 2.80 -5.08
CA ASN A 29 9.16 2.91 -6.35
C ASN A 29 8.78 1.80 -7.35
N ASP A 30 8.12 0.73 -6.91
CA ASP A 30 7.64 -0.38 -7.72
C ASP A 30 6.52 -1.16 -7.00
N ILE A 31 5.83 -2.05 -7.74
CA ILE A 31 4.72 -2.85 -7.21
C ILE A 31 5.18 -3.90 -6.19
N ALA A 32 6.39 -4.45 -6.34
CA ALA A 32 6.91 -5.47 -5.43
C ALA A 32 7.15 -4.88 -4.03
N ARG A 33 7.65 -3.64 -3.96
CA ARG A 33 7.82 -2.89 -2.73
C ARG A 33 6.49 -2.52 -2.10
N ALA A 34 5.52 -2.08 -2.91
CA ALA A 34 4.16 -1.83 -2.44
C ALA A 34 3.52 -3.08 -1.83
N GLU A 35 3.68 -4.25 -2.47
CA GLU A 35 3.19 -5.52 -1.96
C GLU A 35 3.86 -5.95 -0.65
N GLU A 36 5.17 -5.76 -0.53
CA GLU A 36 5.88 -6.05 0.73
C GLU A 36 5.31 -5.21 1.89
N LEU A 37 5.07 -3.92 1.64
CA LEU A 37 4.45 -3.00 2.60
C LEU A 37 3.02 -3.44 2.94
N ALA A 38 2.21 -3.79 1.93
CA ALA A 38 0.85 -4.26 2.10
C ALA A 38 0.78 -5.52 2.99
N ARG A 39 1.56 -6.55 2.66
CA ARG A 39 1.63 -7.80 3.43
C ARG A 39 2.06 -7.58 4.88
N LYS A 40 3.03 -6.67 5.11
CA LYS A 40 3.49 -6.35 6.47
C LYS A 40 2.39 -5.70 7.30
N LYS A 41 1.58 -4.83 6.68
CA LYS A 41 0.54 -4.05 7.33
C LYS A 41 -0.81 -4.77 7.46
N MET A 42 -1.08 -5.83 6.68
CA MET A 42 -2.32 -6.62 6.78
C MET A 42 -2.67 -7.01 8.23
N ARG A 43 -1.69 -7.49 9.01
CA ARG A 43 -1.91 -7.89 10.41
C ARG A 43 -2.27 -6.71 11.32
N GLU A 44 -1.62 -5.57 11.11
CA GLU A 44 -1.89 -4.35 11.89
C GLU A 44 -3.32 -3.86 11.65
N PHE A 45 -3.78 -3.91 10.40
CA PHE A 45 -5.13 -3.50 10.01
C PHE A 45 -6.19 -4.60 10.14
N ARG A 46 -5.83 -5.81 10.58
CA ARG A 46 -6.72 -6.99 10.57
C ARG A 46 -7.41 -7.21 9.22
N ALA A 47 -6.68 -6.93 8.15
CA ALA A 47 -7.18 -7.05 6.78
C ALA A 47 -7.26 -8.53 6.39
N VAL A 48 -8.31 -8.88 5.65
CA VAL A 48 -8.48 -10.21 5.04
C VAL A 48 -7.92 -10.25 3.62
N ASP A 49 -7.87 -9.10 2.95
CA ASP A 49 -7.31 -8.93 1.60
C ASP A 49 -6.86 -7.48 1.38
N TYR A 50 -6.17 -7.21 0.27
CA TYR A 50 -5.78 -5.86 -0.13
C TYR A 50 -5.70 -5.68 -1.65
N GLU A 51 -5.91 -4.45 -2.11
CA GLU A 51 -5.64 -3.99 -3.47
C GLU A 51 -4.51 -2.96 -3.48
N ILE A 52 -3.71 -2.96 -4.55
CA ILE A 52 -2.60 -2.03 -4.75
C ILE A 52 -2.75 -1.34 -6.10
N GLU A 53 -2.59 -0.03 -6.09
CA GLU A 53 -2.54 0.80 -7.29
C GLU A 53 -1.33 1.72 -7.23
N LEU A 54 -0.47 1.66 -8.26
CA LEU A 54 0.61 2.62 -8.42
C LEU A 54 0.04 3.92 -8.99
N ILE A 55 0.35 5.03 -8.34
CA ILE A 55 -0.13 6.37 -8.69
C ILE A 55 1.09 7.29 -8.88
N ALA A 56 1.07 8.02 -9.99
CA ALA A 56 2.13 8.96 -10.40
C ALA A 56 1.84 10.38 -9.90
#